data_AF-A0ABD0SAH0-F1
#
_entry.id   AF-A0ABD0SAH0-F1
#
_cell.length_a   1.000
_cell.length_b   1.000
_cell.length_c   1.000
_cell.angle_alpha   90.00
_cell.angle_beta   90.00
_cell.angle_gamma   90.00
#
_symmetry.space_group_name_H-M   'P 1'
#
loop_
_entity.id
_entity.type
_entity.pdbx_description
1 polymer ?
#
loop_
_entity_poly.entity_id
_entity_poly.type
_entity_poly.pdbx_seq_one_letter_code
_entity_poly.pdbx_strand_id
1 'polypeptide(L)'
;MFFSEYQMVGLDDDHKDIYLGFGAANLARSLVTLKSAKSLKMKLTKKQCPCLTLEIEMPSSTSQQTRHVTHDIPVVVIPRKMWADFHEPKTPEPDISIELPPLKQLRTTIDRMRTMASEVVLRASAEGRLTLQIKTDMAKVSTRFKDLRVEAFGGPIEHSDSETETQVNEDTSRVCYCRVDTKKLSIFLSADQISHNRTVCSILHKRLVILCLQTEENVKLQCFISGIVY
;
A
#
# COMPACT_ATOMS: atom_id res chain seq x y z
N MET A 1 -10.40 17.98 6.10
CA MET A 1 -11.66 17.58 5.43
C MET A 1 -11.42 17.71 3.94
N PHE A 2 -11.54 16.63 3.16
CA PHE A 2 -11.12 16.61 1.75
C PHE A 2 -12.07 17.31 0.79
N PHE A 3 -13.36 17.37 1.12
CA PHE A 3 -14.40 17.93 0.29
C PHE A 3 -15.11 19.07 1.02
N SER A 4 -15.32 20.20 0.34
CA SER A 4 -16.18 21.29 0.82
C SER A 4 -17.66 20.95 0.66
N GLU A 5 -17.99 20.13 -0.35
CA GLU A 5 -19.33 19.67 -0.65
C GLU A 5 -19.23 18.21 -1.12
N TYR A 6 -20.07 17.34 -0.59
CA TYR A 6 -20.13 15.94 -0.97
C TYR A 6 -21.59 15.48 -0.99
N GLN A 7 -22.05 15.06 -2.16
CA GLN A 7 -23.38 14.51 -2.35
C GLN A 7 -23.28 13.21 -3.13
N MET A 8 -23.85 12.14 -2.58
CA MET A 8 -23.92 10.83 -3.20
C MET A 8 -25.28 10.22 -2.87
N VAL A 9 -25.93 9.66 -3.89
CA VAL A 9 -27.21 8.98 -3.77
C VAL A 9 -27.02 7.59 -4.37
N GLY A 10 -27.19 6.57 -3.53
CA GLY A 10 -27.14 5.17 -3.93
C GLY A 10 -28.34 4.76 -4.79
N LEU A 11 -28.54 3.46 -4.92
CA LEU A 11 -29.56 2.91 -5.82
C LEU A 11 -30.94 2.81 -5.15
N ASP A 12 -30.95 2.44 -3.87
CA ASP A 12 -32.15 2.31 -3.02
C ASP A 12 -31.78 2.52 -1.54
N ASP A 13 -32.77 2.45 -0.64
CA ASP A 13 -32.59 2.71 0.80
C ASP A 13 -31.65 1.71 1.50
N ASP A 14 -31.51 0.50 0.95
CA ASP A 14 -30.66 -0.56 1.49
C ASP A 14 -29.25 -0.55 0.86
N HIS A 15 -29.10 -0.01 -0.35
CA HIS A 15 -27.85 0.02 -1.13
C HIS A 15 -27.40 1.45 -1.37
N LYS A 16 -26.79 2.04 -0.33
CA LYS A 16 -26.31 3.43 -0.34
C LYS A 16 -24.96 3.62 -1.04
N ASP A 17 -24.28 2.55 -1.44
CA ASP A 17 -22.93 2.60 -2.03
C ASP A 17 -22.94 2.54 -3.57
N ILE A 18 -21.86 3.03 -4.19
CA ILE A 18 -21.64 2.95 -5.64
C ILE A 18 -20.24 2.43 -5.91
N TYR A 19 -20.15 1.23 -6.49
CA TYR A 19 -18.89 0.60 -6.88
C TYR A 19 -18.58 0.88 -8.35
N LEU A 20 -17.39 1.45 -8.60
CA LEU A 20 -16.93 1.86 -9.92
C LEU A 20 -15.54 1.31 -10.21
N GLY A 21 -15.37 0.69 -11.36
CA GLY A 21 -14.07 0.33 -11.91
C GLY A 21 -13.59 1.37 -12.91
N PHE A 22 -12.32 1.76 -12.84
CA PHE A 22 -11.70 2.63 -13.84
C PHE A 22 -10.21 2.34 -13.97
N GLY A 23 -9.63 2.69 -15.12
CA GLY A 23 -8.19 2.54 -15.34
C GLY A 23 -7.39 3.50 -14.46
N ALA A 24 -6.61 2.98 -13.52
CA ALA A 24 -5.78 3.79 -12.62
C ALA A 24 -4.86 4.77 -13.36
N ALA A 25 -4.31 4.37 -14.51
CA ALA A 25 -3.47 5.22 -15.35
C ALA A 25 -4.24 6.39 -16.01
N ASN A 26 -5.54 6.24 -16.26
CA ASN A 26 -6.38 7.31 -16.80
C ASN A 26 -6.64 8.35 -15.71
N LEU A 27 -7.01 7.89 -14.51
CA LEU A 27 -7.19 8.77 -13.36
C LEU A 27 -5.88 9.49 -13.03
N ALA A 28 -4.77 8.78 -12.90
CA ALA A 28 -3.47 9.36 -12.56
C ALA A 28 -3.06 10.48 -13.53
N ARG A 29 -3.21 10.27 -14.85
CA ARG A 29 -2.92 11.31 -15.86
C ARG A 29 -3.79 12.55 -15.69
N SER A 30 -5.07 12.37 -15.43
CA SER A 30 -6.00 13.49 -15.21
C SER A 30 -5.73 14.24 -13.91
N LEU A 31 -5.17 13.59 -12.88
CA LEU A 31 -4.82 14.24 -11.61
C LEU A 31 -3.52 15.04 -11.68
N VAL A 32 -2.65 14.85 -12.69
CA VAL A 32 -1.39 15.61 -12.81
C VAL A 32 -1.63 17.13 -12.90
N THR A 33 -2.75 17.53 -13.52
CA THR A 33 -3.14 18.94 -13.69
C THR A 33 -3.59 19.61 -12.38
N LEU A 34 -3.83 18.83 -11.32
CA LEU A 34 -4.27 19.36 -10.02
C LEU A 34 -3.19 20.10 -9.24
N LYS A 35 -1.91 19.87 -9.54
CA LYS A 35 -0.80 20.51 -8.82
C LYS A 35 -0.85 22.04 -8.85
N SER A 36 -1.52 22.59 -9.86
CA SER A 36 -1.68 24.03 -10.05
C SER A 36 -3.15 24.45 -10.05
N ALA A 37 -4.07 23.55 -9.70
CA ALA A 37 -5.50 23.82 -9.73
C ALA A 37 -5.94 24.61 -8.49
N LYS A 38 -6.98 25.43 -8.69
CA LYS A 38 -7.67 26.16 -7.62
C LYS A 38 -8.79 25.31 -7.01
N SER A 39 -9.53 24.59 -7.84
CA SER A 39 -10.65 23.77 -7.41
C SER A 39 -10.79 22.52 -8.30
N LEU A 40 -11.35 21.47 -7.73
CA LEU A 40 -11.71 20.23 -8.42
C LEU A 40 -13.16 19.89 -8.09
N LYS A 41 -13.95 19.63 -9.12
CA LYS A 41 -15.30 19.09 -9.00
C LYS A 41 -15.37 17.73 -9.69
N MET A 42 -15.75 16.71 -8.92
CA MET A 42 -15.89 15.33 -9.39
C MET A 42 -17.37 15.01 -9.56
N LYS A 43 -17.76 14.49 -10.73
CA LYS A 43 -19.14 14.11 -11.03
C LYS A 43 -19.21 12.78 -11.76
N LEU A 44 -20.22 11.99 -11.45
CA LEU A 44 -20.62 10.87 -12.30
C LEU A 44 -21.53 11.39 -13.40
N THR A 45 -21.14 11.20 -14.66
CA THR A 45 -21.91 11.64 -15.82
C THR A 45 -22.16 10.47 -16.76
N LYS A 46 -23.28 10.54 -17.48
CA LYS A 46 -23.60 9.59 -18.56
C LYS A 46 -23.47 10.32 -19.88
N LYS A 47 -22.33 10.16 -20.54
CA LYS A 47 -22.09 10.67 -21.90
C LYS A 47 -22.39 9.54 -22.89
N GLN A 48 -21.46 9.21 -23.78
CA GLN A 48 -21.56 8.00 -24.62
C GLN A 48 -21.43 6.71 -23.78
N CYS A 49 -20.66 6.80 -22.69
CA CYS A 49 -20.52 5.78 -21.67
C CYS A 49 -20.60 6.44 -20.28
N PRO A 50 -20.81 5.68 -19.19
CA PRO A 50 -20.67 6.23 -17.84
C PRO A 50 -19.22 6.69 -17.62
N CYS A 51 -19.06 7.92 -17.13
CA CYS A 51 -17.76 8.55 -16.91
C CYS A 51 -17.69 9.18 -15.51
N LEU A 52 -16.51 9.15 -14.92
CA LEU A 52 -16.11 10.03 -13.84
C LEU A 52 -15.53 11.29 -14.49
N THR A 53 -16.31 12.36 -14.49
CA THR A 53 -15.92 13.66 -15.03
C THR A 53 -15.22 14.47 -13.94
N LEU A 54 -14.01 14.93 -14.22
CA LEU A 54 -13.25 15.85 -13.38
C LEU A 54 -13.27 17.22 -14.05
N GLU A 55 -13.93 18.18 -13.40
CA GLU A 55 -13.94 19.59 -13.77
C GLU A 55 -12.91 20.31 -12.89
N ILE A 56 -11.84 20.81 -13.51
CA ILE A 56 -10.70 21.42 -12.83
C ILE A 56 -10.63 22.89 -13.21
N GLU A 57 -10.64 23.77 -12.21
CA GLU A 57 -10.40 25.19 -12.40
C GLU A 57 -8.94 25.50 -12.15
N MET A 58 -8.27 26.07 -13.14
CA MET A 58 -6.88 26.48 -13.05
C MET A 58 -6.76 28.01 -13.06
N PRO A 59 -5.85 28.59 -12.26
CA PRO A 59 -5.49 30.00 -12.37
C PRO A 59 -4.78 30.23 -13.71
N SER A 60 -5.15 31.31 -14.40
CA SER A 60 -4.44 31.77 -15.60
C SER A 60 -3.37 32.78 -15.21
N SER A 61 -2.15 32.62 -15.71
CA SER A 61 -1.04 33.56 -15.51
C SER A 61 -1.14 34.82 -16.39
N THR A 62 -1.96 34.76 -17.45
CA THR A 62 -1.96 35.78 -18.52
C THR A 62 -3.29 36.56 -18.59
N SER A 63 -4.35 36.07 -17.93
CA SER A 63 -5.67 36.69 -17.92
C SER A 63 -6.28 36.65 -16.52
N GLN A 64 -7.12 37.63 -16.17
CA GLN A 64 -7.93 37.57 -14.93
C GLN A 64 -9.00 36.44 -14.95
N GLN A 65 -9.19 35.76 -16.09
CA GLN A 65 -10.13 34.63 -16.24
C GLN A 65 -9.50 33.29 -15.86
N THR A 66 -10.27 32.44 -15.18
CA THR A 66 -9.91 31.05 -14.84
C THR A 66 -10.01 30.14 -16.06
N ARG A 67 -9.04 29.22 -16.21
CA ARG A 67 -9.08 28.20 -17.26
C ARG A 67 -9.79 26.95 -16.73
N HIS A 68 -10.77 26.45 -17.47
CA HIS A 68 -11.48 25.22 -17.14
C HIS A 68 -10.91 24.05 -17.93
N VAL A 69 -10.55 22.96 -17.24
CA VAL A 69 -10.11 21.70 -17.84
C VAL A 69 -11.09 20.62 -17.43
N THR A 70 -11.63 19.90 -18.41
CA THR A 70 -12.55 18.79 -18.15
C THR A 70 -11.90 17.49 -18.61
N HIS A 71 -11.83 16.50 -17.72
CA HIS A 71 -11.41 15.14 -18.04
C HIS A 71 -12.58 14.18 -17.85
N ASP A 72 -12.91 13.44 -18.90
CA ASP A 72 -13.89 12.36 -18.83
C ASP A 72 -13.17 11.01 -18.75
N ILE A 73 -13.23 10.37 -17.58
CA ILE A 73 -12.63 9.06 -17.37
C ILE A 73 -13.73 8.02 -17.51
N PRO A 74 -13.69 7.13 -18.52
CA PRO A 74 -14.66 6.05 -18.63
C PRO A 74 -14.62 5.16 -17.38
N VAL A 75 -15.80 4.85 -16.84
CA VAL A 75 -15.96 3.96 -15.68
C VAL A 75 -16.82 2.75 -16.05
N VAL A 76 -16.64 1.67 -15.31
CA VAL A 76 -17.50 0.49 -15.35
C VAL A 76 -18.25 0.43 -14.04
N VAL A 77 -19.58 0.48 -14.11
CA VAL A 77 -20.42 0.32 -12.92
C VAL A 77 -20.41 -1.15 -12.54
N ILE A 78 -20.02 -1.46 -11.30
CA ILE A 78 -19.93 -2.84 -10.82
C ILE A 78 -21.33 -3.35 -10.42
N PRO A 79 -21.83 -4.44 -11.03
CA PRO A 79 -23.08 -5.08 -10.62
C PRO A 79 -23.09 -5.54 -9.16
N ARG A 80 -24.24 -5.40 -8.50
CA ARG A 80 -24.49 -5.77 -7.09
C ARG A 80 -24.05 -7.18 -6.72
N LYS A 81 -24.21 -8.13 -7.65
CA LYS A 81 -23.84 -9.53 -7.45
C LYS A 81 -22.35 -9.71 -7.10
N MET A 82 -21.50 -8.76 -7.51
CA MET A 82 -20.06 -8.79 -7.25
C MET A 82 -19.64 -7.90 -6.07
N TRP A 83 -20.55 -7.15 -5.44
CA TRP A 83 -20.17 -6.21 -4.37
C TRP A 83 -19.54 -6.93 -3.16
N ALA A 84 -19.93 -8.17 -2.90
CA ALA A 84 -19.33 -9.00 -1.86
C ALA A 84 -17.80 -9.13 -2.01
N ASP A 85 -17.29 -9.14 -3.25
CA ASP A 85 -15.86 -9.32 -3.54
C ASP A 85 -15.03 -8.04 -3.34
N PHE A 86 -15.67 -6.88 -3.21
CA PHE A 86 -15.03 -5.58 -3.03
C PHE A 86 -15.04 -5.09 -1.58
N HIS A 87 -15.48 -5.92 -0.64
CA HIS A 87 -15.37 -5.61 0.78
C HIS A 87 -13.93 -5.71 1.24
N GLU A 88 -13.56 -4.89 2.21
CA GLU A 88 -12.24 -4.97 2.84
C GLU A 88 -12.03 -6.38 3.40
N PRO A 89 -10.92 -7.05 3.07
CA PRO A 89 -10.66 -8.39 3.55
C PRO A 89 -10.52 -8.39 5.07
N LYS A 90 -11.17 -9.34 5.73
CA LYS A 90 -10.95 -9.58 7.16
C LYS A 90 -9.50 -10.01 7.35
N THR A 91 -8.71 -9.11 7.92
CA THR A 91 -7.28 -9.32 8.10
C THR A 91 -7.07 -10.12 9.39
N PRO A 92 -6.36 -11.26 9.35
CA PRO A 92 -6.04 -12.01 10.57
C PRO A 92 -5.10 -11.20 11.47
N GLU A 93 -5.09 -11.51 12.76
CA GLU A 93 -4.17 -10.89 13.71
C GLU A 93 -2.71 -11.22 13.33
N PRO A 94 -1.83 -10.21 13.22
CA PRO A 94 -0.44 -10.43 12.87
C PRO A 94 0.38 -10.94 14.04
N ASP A 95 1.38 -11.79 13.75
CA ASP A 95 2.29 -12.30 14.77
C ASP A 95 3.20 -11.19 15.31
N ILE A 96 3.74 -10.37 14.42
CA ILE A 96 4.52 -9.16 14.78
C ILE A 96 4.10 -8.01 13.87
N SER A 97 3.83 -6.86 14.48
CA SER A 97 3.71 -5.57 13.81
C SER A 97 4.87 -4.67 14.24
N ILE A 98 5.63 -4.18 13.27
CA ILE A 98 6.81 -3.35 13.49
C ILE A 98 6.73 -2.09 12.61
N GLU A 99 7.15 -0.96 13.15
CA GLU A 99 7.28 0.27 12.39
C GLU A 99 8.45 0.14 11.39
N LEU A 100 8.21 0.56 10.15
CA LEU A 100 9.23 0.51 9.11
C LEU A 100 10.24 1.65 9.27
N PRO A 101 11.52 1.44 8.90
CA PRO A 101 12.46 2.53 8.71
C PRO A 101 11.99 3.44 7.56
N PRO A 102 12.63 4.61 7.35
CA PRO A 102 12.27 5.53 6.27
C PRO A 102 12.12 4.81 4.92
N LEU A 103 10.96 4.96 4.28
CA LEU A 103 10.61 4.19 3.08
C LEU A 103 11.62 4.37 1.95
N LYS A 104 12.19 5.57 1.80
CA LYS A 104 13.30 5.86 0.88
C LYS A 104 14.51 4.93 1.07
N GLN A 105 14.93 4.70 2.31
CA GLN A 105 16.06 3.81 2.63
C GLN A 105 15.72 2.36 2.31
N LEU A 106 14.50 1.93 2.68
CA LEU A 106 14.02 0.59 2.43
C LEU A 106 13.89 0.31 0.93
N ARG A 107 13.35 1.28 0.17
CA ARG A 107 13.25 1.26 -1.28
C ARG A 107 14.62 1.08 -1.93
N THR A 108 15.59 1.91 -1.56
CA THR A 108 16.97 1.83 -2.11
C THR A 108 17.58 0.45 -1.87
N THR A 109 17.32 -0.14 -0.71
CA THR A 109 17.79 -1.48 -0.36
C THR A 109 17.10 -2.55 -1.20
N ILE A 110 15.76 -2.52 -1.31
CA ILE A 110 14.98 -3.48 -2.08
C ILE A 110 15.26 -3.39 -3.58
N ASP A 111 15.45 -2.20 -4.13
CA ASP A 111 15.77 -2.00 -5.54
C ASP A 111 17.14 -2.64 -5.89
N ARG A 112 18.13 -2.56 -4.99
CA ARG A 112 19.42 -3.25 -5.14
C ARG A 112 19.31 -4.76 -4.96
N MET A 113 18.46 -5.24 -4.04
CA MET A 113 18.24 -6.67 -3.83
C MET A 113 17.50 -7.31 -4.99
N ARG A 114 16.54 -6.60 -5.58
CA ARG A 114 15.72 -7.07 -6.70
C ARG A 114 16.54 -7.38 -7.96
N THR A 115 17.68 -6.72 -8.17
CA THR A 115 18.57 -7.03 -9.31
C THR A 115 19.33 -8.35 -9.10
N MET A 116 19.42 -8.83 -7.86
CA MET A 116 20.13 -10.05 -7.47
C MET A 116 19.21 -11.24 -7.27
N ALA A 117 17.99 -11.03 -6.74
CA ALA A 117 17.01 -12.07 -6.49
C ALA A 117 15.57 -11.59 -6.69
N SER A 118 14.71 -12.47 -7.18
CA SER A 118 13.26 -12.22 -7.33
C SER A 118 12.50 -12.25 -6.01
N GLU A 119 13.10 -12.79 -4.95
CA GLU A 119 12.44 -13.06 -3.68
C GLU A 119 13.28 -12.55 -2.51
N VAL A 120 12.61 -12.02 -1.49
CA VAL A 120 13.22 -11.48 -0.28
C VAL A 120 12.51 -12.02 0.96
N VAL A 121 13.28 -12.40 1.97
CA VAL A 121 12.79 -12.81 3.28
C VAL A 121 12.80 -11.59 4.18
N LEU A 122 11.62 -11.18 4.65
CA LEU A 122 11.48 -10.20 5.72
C LEU A 122 11.46 -10.96 7.03
N ARG A 123 12.35 -10.62 7.95
CA ARG A 123 12.32 -11.11 9.33
C ARG A 123 12.10 -9.96 10.28
N ALA A 124 11.09 -10.03 11.13
CA ALA A 124 10.87 -9.05 12.19
C ALA A 124 10.97 -9.73 13.56
N SER A 125 11.64 -9.06 14.49
CA SER A 125 11.80 -9.48 15.88
C SER A 125 10.99 -8.58 16.80
N ALA A 126 10.45 -9.16 17.88
CA ALA A 126 9.78 -8.43 18.96
C ALA A 126 10.71 -7.47 19.72
N GLU A 127 12.02 -7.47 19.43
CA GLU A 127 13.01 -6.54 19.98
C GLU A 127 13.23 -5.31 19.09
N GLY A 128 12.39 -5.09 18.08
CA GLY A 128 12.53 -3.91 17.20
C GLY A 128 13.60 -4.07 16.13
N ARG A 129 13.83 -5.31 15.67
CA ARG A 129 14.80 -5.61 14.60
C ARG A 129 14.10 -6.12 13.35
N LEU A 130 14.30 -5.45 12.23
CA LEU A 130 13.83 -5.86 10.91
C LEU A 130 15.03 -6.24 10.05
N THR A 131 15.02 -7.45 9.50
CA THR A 131 16.07 -7.95 8.61
C THR A 131 15.49 -8.29 7.25
N LEU A 132 16.01 -7.67 6.20
CA LEU A 132 15.80 -8.07 4.82
C LEU A 132 16.90 -9.02 4.40
N GLN A 133 16.54 -10.15 3.80
CA GLN A 133 17.51 -11.14 3.35
C GLN A 133 17.17 -11.71 1.99
N ILE A 134 18.17 -11.77 1.11
CA ILE A 134 18.11 -12.49 -0.15
C ILE A 134 19.20 -13.56 -0.19
N LYS A 135 18.92 -14.65 -0.91
CA LYS A 135 19.86 -15.74 -1.17
C LYS A 135 20.03 -15.86 -2.68
N THR A 136 21.26 -15.76 -3.15
CA THR A 136 21.66 -16.08 -4.54
C THR A 136 22.58 -17.30 -4.52
N ASP A 137 22.94 -17.81 -5.69
CA ASP A 137 23.84 -18.96 -5.81
C ASP A 137 25.24 -18.68 -5.24
N MET A 138 25.67 -17.42 -5.28
CA MET A 138 27.02 -17.02 -4.87
C MET A 138 27.09 -16.35 -3.49
N ALA A 139 26.00 -15.73 -3.03
CA ALA A 139 26.03 -14.93 -1.81
C ALA A 139 24.68 -14.87 -1.09
N LYS A 140 24.76 -14.66 0.23
CA LYS A 140 23.62 -14.31 1.09
C LYS A 140 23.77 -12.85 1.48
N VAL A 141 22.87 -12.00 0.98
CA VAL A 141 22.89 -10.57 1.30
C VAL A 141 21.83 -10.30 2.36
N SER A 142 22.23 -9.67 3.45
CA SER A 142 21.33 -9.34 4.57
C SER A 142 21.50 -7.89 4.96
N THR A 143 20.39 -7.16 5.06
CA THR A 143 20.36 -5.80 5.59
C THR A 143 19.53 -5.80 6.87
N ARG A 144 20.09 -5.25 7.94
CA ARG A 144 19.46 -5.24 9.26
C ARG A 144 19.19 -3.80 9.70
N PHE A 145 17.94 -3.55 10.05
CA PHE A 145 17.47 -2.34 10.71
C PHE A 145 17.23 -2.66 12.19
N LYS A 146 17.68 -1.78 13.07
CA LYS A 146 17.58 -1.92 14.53
C LYS A 146 16.82 -0.72 15.09
N ASP A 147 16.44 -0.82 16.36
CA ASP A 147 15.81 0.27 17.13
C ASP A 147 14.48 0.74 16.52
N LEU A 148 13.73 -0.20 15.92
CA LEU A 148 12.40 0.04 15.39
C LEU A 148 11.34 -0.19 16.46
N ARG A 149 10.25 0.56 16.41
CA ARG A 149 9.13 0.39 17.34
C ARG A 149 8.32 -0.85 17.00
N VAL A 150 8.05 -1.70 18.00
CA VAL A 150 7.14 -2.84 17.87
C VAL A 150 5.75 -2.43 18.35
N GLU A 151 4.75 -2.57 17.49
CA GLU A 151 3.37 -2.18 17.76
C GLU A 151 2.55 -3.30 18.37
N ALA A 152 2.77 -4.53 17.90
CA ALA A 152 2.08 -5.71 18.38
C ALA A 152 2.99 -6.92 18.29
N PHE A 153 2.84 -7.80 19.27
CA PHE A 153 3.46 -9.12 19.30
C PHE A 153 2.41 -10.11 19.81
N GLY A 154 1.99 -11.04 18.96
CA GLY A 154 0.92 -12.02 19.23
C GLY A 154 1.32 -13.15 20.17
N GLY A 155 2.58 -13.20 20.61
CA GLY A 155 3.11 -14.22 21.51
C GLY A 155 4.16 -15.12 20.85
N PRO A 156 4.64 -16.15 21.56
CA PRO A 156 5.68 -17.05 21.07
C PRO A 156 5.27 -17.72 19.75
N ILE A 157 6.17 -17.65 18.76
CA ILE A 157 5.95 -18.20 17.42
C ILE A 157 6.57 -19.59 17.36
N GLU A 158 5.79 -20.58 16.94
CA GLU A 158 6.28 -21.94 16.73
C GLU A 158 7.09 -22.04 15.43
N HIS A 159 8.36 -22.40 15.56
CA HIS A 159 9.24 -22.67 14.43
C HIS A 159 9.38 -24.18 14.27
N SER A 160 8.69 -24.76 13.28
CA SER A 160 8.78 -26.18 12.94
C SER A 160 10.10 -26.60 12.30
N ASP A 161 10.91 -25.64 11.83
CA ASP A 161 12.05 -25.92 10.96
C ASP A 161 13.37 -25.65 11.70
N SER A 162 14.22 -26.67 11.79
CA SER A 162 15.56 -26.61 12.36
C SER A 162 16.60 -25.91 11.47
N GLU A 163 16.17 -25.15 10.44
CA GLU A 163 17.05 -24.53 9.43
C GLU A 163 17.38 -23.04 9.70
N THR A 164 17.22 -22.54 10.92
CA THR A 164 17.75 -21.22 11.28
C THR A 164 19.23 -21.32 11.63
N GLU A 165 20.09 -21.36 10.61
CA GLU A 165 21.47 -20.92 10.74
C GLU A 165 21.49 -19.40 11.02
N THR A 166 21.39 -19.04 12.30
CA THR A 166 21.68 -17.68 12.76
C THR A 166 22.75 -17.74 13.85
N GLN A 167 23.92 -17.18 13.52
CA GLN A 167 25.05 -16.92 14.41
C GLN A 167 24.77 -15.85 15.50
N VAL A 168 23.53 -15.75 15.98
CA VAL A 168 23.16 -14.81 17.05
C VAL A 168 22.15 -15.50 17.95
N ASN A 169 22.41 -15.45 19.25
CA ASN A 169 21.61 -15.95 20.37
C ASN A 169 20.24 -15.22 20.50
N GLU A 170 19.52 -15.06 19.38
CA GLU A 170 18.17 -14.50 19.34
C GLU A 170 17.18 -15.60 19.70
N ASP A 171 16.31 -15.32 20.66
CA ASP A 171 15.19 -16.19 21.00
C ASP A 171 14.29 -16.32 19.76
N THR A 172 14.41 -17.45 19.08
CA THR A 172 13.72 -17.75 17.83
C THR A 172 12.21 -17.61 18.01
N SER A 173 11.68 -17.90 19.19
CA SER A 173 10.24 -17.76 19.52
C SER A 173 9.70 -16.33 19.40
N ARG A 174 10.58 -15.32 19.30
CA ARG A 174 10.22 -13.89 19.21
C ARG A 174 10.52 -13.29 17.83
N VAL A 175 10.73 -14.12 16.82
CA VAL A 175 11.08 -13.70 15.45
C VAL A 175 10.11 -14.31 14.45
N CYS A 176 9.40 -13.48 13.70
CA CYS A 176 8.61 -13.94 12.56
C CYS A 176 9.40 -13.74 11.27
N TYR A 177 9.10 -14.53 10.24
CA TYR A 177 9.59 -14.24 8.90
C TYR A 177 8.58 -14.60 7.83
N CYS A 178 8.64 -13.91 6.70
CA CYS A 178 7.84 -14.21 5.53
C CYS A 178 8.64 -13.92 4.26
N ARG A 179 8.58 -14.85 3.29
CA ARG A 179 9.26 -14.73 2.00
C ARG A 179 8.29 -14.13 1.00
N VAL A 180 8.67 -13.06 0.33
CA VAL A 180 7.81 -12.33 -0.62
C VAL A 180 8.53 -11.98 -1.90
N ASP A 181 7.76 -11.68 -2.94
CA ASP A 181 8.27 -11.21 -4.23
C ASP A 181 8.83 -9.77 -4.10
N THR A 182 10.06 -9.55 -4.58
CA THR A 182 10.75 -8.26 -4.48
C THR A 182 10.09 -7.17 -5.33
N LYS A 183 9.42 -7.52 -6.44
CA LYS A 183 8.69 -6.57 -7.28
C LYS A 183 7.44 -6.07 -6.57
N LYS A 184 6.66 -6.97 -5.94
CA LYS A 184 5.47 -6.58 -5.16
C LYS A 184 5.82 -5.63 -4.02
N LEU A 185 6.90 -5.94 -3.30
CA LEU A 185 7.39 -5.06 -2.24
C LEU A 185 7.88 -3.70 -2.79
N SER A 186 8.66 -3.70 -3.88
CA SER A 186 9.13 -2.46 -4.54
C SER A 186 7.98 -1.56 -5.04
N ILE A 187 6.87 -2.16 -5.50
CA ILE A 187 5.66 -1.41 -5.90
C ILE A 187 5.09 -0.64 -4.70
N PHE A 188 4.95 -1.27 -3.53
CA PHE A 188 4.48 -0.57 -2.32
C PHE A 188 5.46 0.53 -1.89
N LEU A 189 6.76 0.25 -1.91
CA LEU A 189 7.80 1.23 -1.51
C LEU A 189 7.88 2.43 -2.45
N SER A 190 7.28 2.38 -3.64
CA SER A 190 7.11 3.54 -4.50
C SER A 190 6.15 4.58 -3.93
N ALA A 191 5.38 4.23 -2.88
CA ALA A 191 4.54 5.14 -2.11
C ALA A 191 5.33 6.13 -1.22
N ASP A 192 6.67 6.05 -1.18
CA ASP A 192 7.55 7.01 -0.49
C ASP A 192 7.31 8.49 -0.88
N GLN A 193 6.72 8.75 -2.05
CA GLN A 193 6.35 10.10 -2.50
C GLN A 193 5.12 10.68 -1.80
N ILE A 194 4.39 9.86 -1.04
CA ILE A 194 3.21 10.28 -0.27
C ILE A 194 3.72 10.79 1.07
N SER A 195 3.30 11.99 1.48
CA SER A 195 3.57 12.47 2.85
C SER A 195 2.86 11.55 3.85
N HIS A 196 3.63 10.89 4.71
CA HIS A 196 3.14 9.93 5.68
C HIS A 196 3.80 10.17 7.03
N ASN A 197 3.04 9.97 8.10
CA ASN A 197 3.54 10.09 9.46
C ASN A 197 3.90 8.74 10.08
N ARG A 198 3.34 7.65 9.54
CA ARG A 198 3.52 6.31 10.11
C ARG A 198 3.43 5.23 9.05
N THR A 199 4.37 4.29 9.11
CA THR A 199 4.34 3.10 8.24
C THR A 199 4.62 1.86 9.06
N VAL A 200 3.70 0.89 8.99
CA VAL A 200 3.76 -0.34 9.78
C VAL A 200 3.84 -1.54 8.84
N CYS A 201 4.74 -2.47 9.15
CA CYS A 201 4.83 -3.78 8.55
C CYS A 201 4.33 -4.82 9.55
N SER A 202 3.26 -5.51 9.20
CA SER A 202 2.72 -6.61 9.99
C SER A 202 2.97 -7.91 9.25
N ILE A 203 3.55 -8.89 9.94
CA ILE A 203 3.97 -10.15 9.34
C ILE A 203 3.19 -11.27 10.04
N LEU A 204 2.51 -12.08 9.24
CA LEU A 204 2.10 -13.42 9.61
C LEU A 204 3.14 -14.41 9.13
N HIS A 205 3.69 -15.18 10.05
CA HIS A 205 4.77 -16.13 9.87
C HIS A 205 4.49 -17.04 8.67
N LYS A 206 5.41 -17.02 7.70
CA LYS A 206 5.38 -17.77 6.43
C LYS A 206 4.17 -17.54 5.51
N ARG A 207 3.19 -16.70 5.89
CA ARG A 207 1.89 -16.62 5.20
C ARG A 207 1.62 -15.30 4.51
N LEU A 208 1.84 -14.18 5.18
CA LEU A 208 1.36 -12.88 4.69
C LEU A 208 2.21 -11.74 5.26
N VAL A 209 2.49 -10.75 4.43
CA VAL A 209 3.00 -9.45 4.86
C VAL A 209 1.94 -8.40 4.56
N ILE A 210 1.60 -7.59 5.56
CA ILE A 210 0.66 -6.49 5.48
C ILE A 210 1.44 -5.21 5.69
N LEU A 211 1.46 -4.35 4.68
CA LEU A 211 2.11 -3.05 4.73
C LEU A 211 1.03 -1.98 4.84
N CYS A 212 1.08 -1.20 5.90
CA CYS A 212 0.13 -0.12 6.15
C CYS A 212 0.86 1.21 6.19
N LEU A 213 0.49 2.13 5.30
CA LEU A 213 0.93 3.51 5.30
C LEU A 213 -0.23 4.38 5.78
N GLN A 214 0.03 5.22 6.78
CA GLN A 214 -0.93 6.19 7.30
C GLN A 214 -0.41 7.60 7.05
N THR A 215 -1.31 8.48 6.59
CA THR A 215 -1.04 9.90 6.40
C THR A 215 -1.54 10.71 7.59
N GLU A 216 -1.06 11.95 7.71
CA GLU A 216 -1.52 12.90 8.74
C GLU A 216 -3.01 13.19 8.64
N GLU A 217 -3.56 13.13 7.43
CA GLU A 217 -4.99 13.38 7.15
C GLU A 217 -5.88 12.14 7.39
N ASN A 218 -5.37 11.15 8.12
CA ASN A 218 -6.04 9.89 8.44
C ASN A 218 -6.40 9.01 7.23
N VAL A 219 -5.69 9.18 6.10
CA VAL A 219 -5.78 8.25 4.98
C VAL A 219 -4.90 7.04 5.27
N LYS A 220 -5.45 5.84 5.08
CA LYS A 220 -4.72 4.58 5.24
C LYS A 220 -4.62 3.88 3.89
N LEU A 221 -3.40 3.48 3.52
CA LEU A 221 -3.11 2.63 2.39
C LEU A 221 -2.59 1.29 2.91
N GLN A 222 -3.34 0.22 2.68
CA GLN A 222 -2.96 -1.13 3.05
C GLN A 222 -2.63 -1.96 1.83
N CYS A 223 -1.53 -2.70 1.89
CA CYS A 223 -1.10 -3.62 0.84
C CYS A 223 -0.84 -5.00 1.45
N PHE A 224 -1.41 -6.01 0.81
CA PHE A 224 -1.32 -7.41 1.23
C PHE A 224 -0.41 -8.16 0.25
N ILE A 225 0.68 -8.73 0.76
CA ILE A 225 1.64 -9.50 -0.03
C ILE A 225 1.69 -10.93 0.52
N SER A 226 1.11 -11.86 -0.22
CA SER A 226 1.14 -13.28 0.14
C SER A 226 2.57 -13.81 0.19
N GLY A 227 2.83 -14.64 1.20
CA GLY A 227 4.08 -15.37 1.34
C GLY A 227 4.24 -16.43 0.26
N ILE A 228 5.47 -16.63 -0.19
CA ILE A 228 5.86 -17.70 -1.11
C ILE A 228 6.16 -18.93 -0.25
N VAL A 229 5.32 -19.96 -0.37
CA VAL A 229 5.46 -21.26 0.31
C VAL A 229 6.09 -22.24 -0.69
N TYR A 230 7.19 -22.89 -0.29
CA TYR A 230 7.79 -24.03 -1.00
C TYR A 230 7.57 -25.28 -0.17
#